data_AF-A0A417U2I9-F1
#
_entry.id   AF-A0A417U2I9-F1
#
_cell.length_a   1.000
_cell.length_b   1.000
_cell.length_c   1.000
_cell.angle_alpha   90.00
_cell.angle_beta   90.00
_cell.angle_gamma   90.00
#
_symmetry.space_group_name_H-M   'P 1'
#
loop_
_entity.id
_entity.type
_entity.pdbx_description
1 polymer ?
#
loop_
_entity_poly.entity_id
_entity_poly.type
_entity_poly.pdbx_seq_one_letter_code
_entity_poly.pdbx_strand_id
1 'polypeptide(L)'
;MIYLNNRSVIQTNKNNLYNRGFSLIELIIVIAIMAVLTGILAPSLLSYIHKAKVAADWSNLRAYYSEIQADFTYTGKHDSNIETDLSVPSHWNRTEIHYPSGRTVKLKAGYYAITKTSDGNGYHICYYCNHCKTSEGYEKHKHSCILVLGARQDVDSTP
;
A
#
# COMPACT_ATOMS: atom_id res chain seq x y z
N MET A 1 43.94 -79.31 -2.27
CA MET A 1 44.30 -77.91 -1.88
C MET A 1 44.56 -77.18 -3.19
N ILE A 2 43.75 -76.23 -3.61
CA ILE A 2 43.81 -74.82 -3.17
C ILE A 2 42.40 -74.21 -3.28
N TYR A 3 41.92 -73.59 -2.20
CA TYR A 3 40.78 -72.67 -2.19
C TYR A 3 41.14 -71.37 -2.94
N LEU A 4 40.16 -70.65 -3.48
CA LEU A 4 39.96 -69.18 -3.35
C LEU A 4 38.82 -68.75 -4.29
N ASN A 5 37.67 -68.38 -3.73
CA ASN A 5 37.30 -66.98 -3.46
C ASN A 5 36.78 -66.26 -4.72
N ASN A 6 35.48 -66.36 -4.98
CA ASN A 6 34.81 -65.45 -5.91
C ASN A 6 34.07 -64.36 -5.11
N ARG A 7 34.80 -63.30 -4.81
CA ARG A 7 34.31 -62.08 -4.16
C ARG A 7 33.35 -61.40 -5.14
N SER A 8 32.13 -61.11 -4.69
CA SER A 8 31.11 -60.38 -5.45
C SER A 8 31.64 -59.02 -5.89
N VAL A 9 31.80 -58.85 -7.21
CA VAL A 9 32.06 -57.54 -7.82
C VAL A 9 30.74 -56.78 -7.77
N ILE A 10 30.55 -55.94 -6.74
CA ILE A 10 29.51 -54.92 -6.75
C ILE A 10 29.87 -53.94 -7.86
N GLN A 11 29.25 -54.09 -9.02
CA GLN A 11 29.30 -53.10 -10.09
C GLN A 11 28.45 -51.90 -9.65
N THR A 12 29.09 -50.92 -9.03
CA THR A 12 28.47 -49.61 -8.82
C THR A 12 28.24 -48.97 -10.18
N ASN A 13 27.00 -49.05 -10.66
CA ASN A 13 26.54 -48.29 -11.81
C ASN A 13 26.64 -46.80 -11.46
N LYS A 14 27.73 -46.14 -11.88
CA LYS A 14 27.82 -44.68 -11.92
C LYS A 14 26.96 -44.22 -13.10
N ASN A 15 25.66 -44.05 -12.84
CA ASN A 15 24.82 -43.20 -13.65
C ASN A 15 25.45 -41.81 -13.59
N ASN A 16 26.17 -41.40 -14.65
CA ASN A 16 26.61 -40.02 -14.82
C ASN A 16 25.34 -39.18 -14.96
N LEU A 17 24.85 -38.63 -13.84
CA LEU A 17 23.89 -37.54 -13.86
C LEU A 17 24.55 -36.42 -14.64
N TYR A 18 24.12 -36.26 -15.89
CA TYR A 18 24.61 -35.25 -16.80
C TYR A 18 24.23 -33.90 -16.20
N ASN A 19 25.10 -33.34 -15.36
CA ASN A 19 24.95 -32.01 -14.80
C ASN A 19 25.06 -31.00 -15.94
N ARG A 20 23.93 -30.77 -16.63
CA ARG A 20 23.76 -29.66 -17.56
C ARG A 20 23.68 -28.39 -16.73
N GLY A 21 24.84 -27.80 -16.44
CA GLY A 21 24.91 -26.43 -15.95
C GLY A 21 24.39 -25.46 -17.01
N PHE A 22 23.74 -24.39 -16.57
CA PHE A 22 23.30 -23.29 -17.43
C PHE A 22 24.53 -22.74 -18.19
N SER A 23 24.42 -22.57 -19.51
CA SER A 23 25.51 -21.96 -20.26
C SER A 23 25.61 -20.47 -19.93
N LEU A 24 26.83 -19.92 -19.85
CA LEU A 24 27.03 -18.48 -19.58
C LEU A 24 26.33 -17.60 -20.63
N ILE A 25 26.34 -18.03 -21.90
CA ILE A 25 25.66 -17.32 -22.98
C ILE A 25 24.14 -17.36 -22.83
N GLU A 26 23.58 -18.48 -22.37
CA GLU A 26 22.14 -18.61 -22.13
C GLU A 26 21.70 -17.63 -21.03
N LEU A 27 22.50 -17.47 -19.97
CA LEU A 27 22.23 -16.49 -18.92
C LEU A 27 22.32 -15.03 -19.43
N ILE A 28 23.32 -14.72 -20.26
CA ILE A 28 23.53 -13.37 -20.81
C ILE A 28 22.37 -12.95 -21.72
N ILE A 29 21.87 -13.86 -22.56
CA ILE A 29 20.72 -13.56 -23.44
C ILE A 29 19.46 -13.29 -22.60
N VAL A 30 19.25 -14.05 -21.51
CA VAL A 30 18.09 -13.87 -20.63
C VAL A 30 18.12 -12.50 -19.93
N ILE A 31 19.25 -12.09 -19.35
CA ILE A 31 19.36 -10.77 -18.71
C ILE A 31 19.21 -9.63 -19.73
N ALA A 32 19.66 -9.84 -20.97
CA ALA A 32 19.51 -8.85 -22.04
C ALA A 32 18.03 -8.64 -22.39
N ILE A 33 17.25 -9.72 -22.55
CA ILE A 33 15.81 -9.63 -22.81
C ILE A 33 15.07 -9.03 -21.60
N MET A 34 15.42 -9.42 -20.36
CA MET A 34 14.82 -8.85 -19.15
C MET A 34 15.09 -7.34 -19.02
N ALA A 35 16.28 -6.87 -19.42
CA ALA A 35 16.60 -5.43 -19.42
C ALA A 35 15.71 -4.64 -20.38
N VAL A 36 15.47 -5.17 -21.58
CA VAL A 36 14.58 -4.52 -22.57
C VAL A 36 13.13 -4.49 -22.08
N LEU A 37 12.61 -5.60 -21.56
CA LEU A 37 11.23 -5.69 -21.05
C LEU A 37 11.02 -4.77 -19.83
N THR A 38 11.94 -4.78 -18.87
CA THR A 38 11.84 -3.93 -17.68
C THR A 38 11.93 -2.44 -18.01
N GLY A 39 12.70 -2.06 -19.04
CA GLY A 39 12.79 -0.68 -19.51
C GLY A 39 11.44 -0.11 -19.97
N ILE A 40 10.62 -0.90 -20.66
CA ILE A 40 9.29 -0.47 -21.15
C ILE A 40 8.25 -0.49 -20.02
N LEU A 41 8.36 -1.43 -19.08
CA LEU A 41 7.39 -1.64 -18.00
C LEU A 41 7.57 -0.71 -16.78
N ALA A 42 8.78 -0.21 -16.54
CA ALA A 42 9.13 0.60 -15.38
C ALA A 42 8.17 1.79 -15.10
N PRO A 43 7.81 2.67 -16.08
CA PRO A 43 6.99 3.84 -15.78
C PRO A 43 5.57 3.47 -15.34
N SER A 44 4.98 2.42 -15.94
CA SER A 44 3.63 1.97 -15.59
C SER A 44 3.59 1.42 -14.16
N LEU A 45 4.59 0.64 -13.76
CA LEU A 45 4.66 0.04 -12.43
C LEU A 45 4.69 1.10 -11.31
N LEU A 46 5.44 2.19 -11.51
CA LEU A 46 5.51 3.27 -10.53
C LEU A 46 4.15 3.92 -10.26
N SER A 47 3.33 4.13 -11.30
CA SER A 47 1.98 4.65 -11.16
C SER A 47 1.05 3.68 -10.42
N TYR A 48 1.14 2.38 -10.73
CA TYR A 48 0.34 1.36 -10.03
C TYR A 48 0.70 1.26 -8.55
N ILE A 49 1.98 1.33 -8.20
CA ILE A 49 2.43 1.34 -6.79
C ILE A 49 1.85 2.55 -6.05
N HIS A 50 1.83 3.73 -6.68
CA HIS A 50 1.23 4.91 -6.08
C HIS A 50 -0.26 4.70 -5.79
N LYS A 51 -1.03 4.24 -6.79
CA LYS A 51 -2.46 3.93 -6.62
C LYS A 51 -2.71 2.89 -5.53
N ALA A 52 -1.87 1.85 -5.45
CA ALA A 52 -1.96 0.83 -4.40
C ALA A 52 -1.71 1.40 -3.00
N LYS A 53 -0.75 2.33 -2.86
CA LYS A 53 -0.51 3.02 -1.59
C LYS A 53 -1.68 3.92 -1.20
N VAL A 54 -2.25 4.66 -2.15
CA VAL A 54 -3.45 5.49 -1.92
C VAL A 54 -4.64 4.63 -1.49
N ALA A 55 -4.88 3.50 -2.16
CA ALA A 55 -5.95 2.58 -1.78
C ALA A 55 -5.76 1.99 -0.37
N ALA A 56 -4.51 1.69 0.02
CA ALA A 56 -4.20 1.24 1.37
C ALA A 56 -4.49 2.35 2.41
N ASP A 57 -4.08 3.59 2.12
CA ASP A 57 -4.38 4.74 2.96
C ASP A 57 -5.90 4.95 3.12
N TRP A 58 -6.66 4.83 2.02
CA TRP A 58 -8.12 4.91 2.03
C TRP A 58 -8.76 3.83 2.90
N SER A 59 -8.28 2.60 2.82
CA SER A 59 -8.77 1.51 3.66
C SER A 59 -8.54 1.80 5.15
N ASN A 60 -7.35 2.30 5.49
CA ASN A 60 -7.03 2.67 6.86
C ASN A 60 -7.92 3.82 7.36
N LEU A 61 -8.13 4.85 6.54
CA LEU A 61 -8.98 5.99 6.91
C LEU A 61 -10.45 5.62 7.02
N ARG A 62 -10.97 4.73 6.18
CA ARG A 62 -12.35 4.24 6.29
C ARG A 62 -12.55 3.44 7.57
N ALA A 63 -11.59 2.58 7.92
CA ALA A 63 -11.62 1.84 9.18
C ALA A 63 -11.59 2.81 10.39
N TYR A 64 -10.66 3.77 10.37
CA TYR A 64 -10.55 4.80 11.40
C TYR A 64 -11.84 5.63 11.52
N TYR A 65 -12.40 6.10 10.40
CA TYR A 65 -13.67 6.82 10.37
C TYR A 65 -14.81 6.02 11.01
N SER A 66 -14.92 4.73 10.66
CA SER A 66 -15.97 3.87 11.23
C SER A 66 -15.83 3.70 12.74
N GLU A 67 -14.59 3.64 13.26
CA GLU A 67 -14.32 3.51 14.69
C GLU A 67 -14.73 4.78 15.45
N ILE A 68 -14.29 5.96 14.98
CA ILE A 68 -14.61 7.23 15.64
C ILE A 68 -16.09 7.60 15.52
N GLN A 69 -16.73 7.25 14.39
CA GLN A 69 -18.16 7.52 14.18
C GLN A 69 -19.02 6.58 15.02
N ALA A 70 -18.61 5.32 15.20
CA ALA A 70 -19.30 4.39 16.09
C ALA A 70 -19.22 4.85 17.55
N ASP A 71 -18.04 5.28 18.00
CA ASP A 71 -17.86 5.81 19.35
C ASP A 71 -18.69 7.08 19.60
N PHE A 72 -18.72 8.00 18.63
CA PHE A 72 -19.61 9.17 18.68
C PHE A 72 -21.09 8.77 18.75
N THR A 73 -21.51 7.77 17.98
CA THR A 73 -22.90 7.31 17.98
C THR A 73 -23.30 6.68 19.33
N TYR A 74 -22.35 6.02 19.99
CA TYR A 74 -22.56 5.40 21.30
C TYR A 74 -22.55 6.42 22.45
N THR A 75 -21.58 7.35 22.45
CA THR A 75 -21.38 8.30 23.56
C THR A 75 -22.16 9.61 23.38
N GLY A 76 -22.53 9.96 22.14
CA GLY A 76 -23.07 11.26 21.76
C GLY A 76 -22.07 12.42 21.90
N LYS A 77 -20.78 12.13 22.12
CA LYS A 77 -19.75 13.13 22.37
C LYS A 77 -18.57 12.93 21.43
N HIS A 78 -17.93 14.03 21.04
CA HIS A 78 -16.68 13.97 20.31
C HIS A 78 -15.53 13.65 21.25
N ASP A 79 -14.66 12.72 20.86
CA ASP A 79 -13.41 12.42 21.55
C ASP A 79 -12.49 13.66 21.56
N SER A 80 -12.07 14.09 22.76
CA SER A 80 -11.16 15.21 22.97
C SER A 80 -9.73 14.93 22.53
N ASN A 81 -9.35 13.66 22.37
CA ASN A 81 -8.03 13.25 21.87
C ASN A 81 -7.93 13.42 20.35
N ILE A 82 -9.07 13.57 19.66
CA ILE A 82 -9.12 13.83 18.22
C ILE A 82 -9.10 15.34 18.00
N GLU A 83 -7.95 15.85 17.59
CA GLU A 83 -7.76 17.24 17.21
C GLU A 83 -8.47 17.56 15.89
N THR A 84 -9.64 18.18 15.98
CA THR A 84 -10.48 18.57 14.82
C THR A 84 -10.33 20.02 14.39
N ASP A 85 -9.45 20.78 15.03
CA ASP A 85 -9.27 22.20 14.75
C ASP A 85 -8.40 22.43 13.52
N LEU A 86 -9.01 22.86 12.41
CA LEU A 86 -8.29 23.16 11.16
C LEU A 86 -7.55 24.50 11.18
N SER A 87 -7.70 25.32 12.22
CA SER A 87 -6.95 26.57 12.36
C SER A 87 -5.46 26.33 12.60
N VAL A 88 -5.09 25.13 13.06
CA VAL A 88 -3.70 24.73 13.27
C VAL A 88 -3.14 24.11 11.97
N PRO A 89 -2.06 24.67 11.38
CA PRO A 89 -1.54 24.20 10.10
C PRO A 89 -1.05 22.75 10.06
N SER A 90 -0.68 22.16 11.20
CA SER A 90 -0.28 20.75 11.27
C SER A 90 -1.48 19.79 11.14
N HIS A 91 -2.69 20.25 11.46
CA HIS A 91 -3.87 19.39 11.54
C HIS A 91 -4.48 19.06 10.18
N TRP A 92 -4.15 19.84 9.14
CA TRP A 92 -4.57 19.55 7.75
C TRP A 92 -3.55 18.72 6.96
N ASN A 93 -2.38 18.42 7.55
CA ASN A 93 -1.27 17.68 6.91
C ASN A 93 -0.86 16.42 7.69
N ARG A 94 -1.81 15.74 8.34
CA ARG A 94 -1.49 14.56 9.16
C ARG A 94 -1.12 13.38 8.26
N THR A 95 -0.05 12.67 8.64
CA THR A 95 0.41 11.46 7.93
C THR A 95 0.34 10.22 8.79
N GLU A 96 -0.10 10.33 10.03
CA GLU A 96 -0.20 9.23 10.99
C GLU A 96 -1.59 9.24 11.62
N ILE A 97 -2.25 8.09 11.60
CA ILE A 97 -3.55 7.85 12.22
C ILE A 97 -3.31 7.28 13.60
N HIS A 98 -3.80 7.97 14.62
CA HIS A 98 -3.82 7.50 16.00
C HIS A 98 -5.22 6.97 16.30
N TYR A 99 -5.37 5.65 16.33
CA TYR A 99 -6.62 5.01 16.63
C TYR A 99 -6.99 5.17 18.12
N PRO A 100 -8.28 5.30 18.47
CA PRO A 100 -8.73 5.24 19.86
C PRO A 100 -8.25 3.98 20.59
N SER A 101 -8.10 2.87 19.88
CA SER A 101 -7.49 1.63 20.38
C SER A 101 -5.99 1.71 20.73
N GLY A 102 -5.33 2.87 20.56
CA GLY A 102 -3.90 3.08 20.84
C GLY A 102 -2.95 2.61 19.74
N ARG A 103 -3.48 2.06 18.65
CA ARG A 103 -2.69 1.69 17.46
C ARG A 103 -2.36 2.94 16.65
N THR A 104 -1.14 3.02 16.12
CA THR A 104 -0.76 4.07 15.16
C THR A 104 -0.51 3.46 13.78
N VAL A 105 -1.06 4.07 12.73
CA VAL A 105 -0.82 3.66 11.34
C VAL A 105 -0.31 4.85 10.54
N LYS A 106 0.86 4.70 9.93
CA LYS A 106 1.45 5.71 9.05
C LYS A 106 0.92 5.56 7.62
N LEU A 107 0.46 6.67 7.05
CA LEU A 107 0.05 6.77 5.66
C LEU A 107 1.25 6.66 4.72
N LYS A 108 1.02 6.06 3.55
CA LYS A 108 2.07 5.72 2.58
C LYS A 108 2.20 6.72 1.44
N ALA A 109 1.11 7.38 1.06
CA ALA A 109 1.06 8.18 -0.17
C ALA A 109 0.32 9.52 -0.03
N GLY A 110 -0.16 9.88 1.16
CA GLY A 110 -0.89 11.12 1.34
C GLY A 110 -0.98 11.59 2.78
N TYR A 111 -1.84 12.58 2.95
CA TYR A 111 -2.14 13.22 4.20
C TYR A 111 -3.64 13.38 4.35
N TYR A 112 -4.10 13.54 5.58
CA TYR A 112 -5.51 13.71 5.87
C TYR A 112 -5.75 14.82 6.89
N ALA A 113 -6.98 15.29 6.90
CA ALA A 113 -7.51 16.27 7.83
C ALA A 113 -8.84 15.75 8.38
N ILE A 114 -9.14 16.09 9.63
CA ILE A 114 -10.39 15.74 10.29
C ILE A 114 -11.01 17.00 10.85
N THR A 115 -12.30 17.15 10.63
CA THR A 115 -13.11 18.19 11.25
C THR A 115 -14.41 17.58 11.77
N LYS A 116 -15.11 18.34 12.62
CA LYS A 116 -16.49 18.01 12.99
C LYS A 116 -17.42 18.43 11.85
N THR A 117 -18.47 17.66 11.63
CA THR A 117 -19.53 18.06 10.69
C THR A 117 -20.20 19.33 11.17
N SER A 118 -20.63 20.21 10.26
CA SER A 118 -21.32 21.47 10.60
C SER A 118 -22.60 21.26 11.43
N ASP A 119 -23.26 20.12 11.25
CA ASP A 119 -24.45 19.73 12.02
C ASP A 119 -24.11 19.17 13.42
N GLY A 120 -22.83 19.06 13.77
CA GLY A 120 -22.36 18.47 15.03
C GLY A 120 -22.55 16.95 15.15
N ASN A 121 -23.13 16.31 14.13
CA ASN A 121 -23.55 14.91 14.17
C ASN A 121 -22.49 13.91 13.68
N GLY A 122 -21.21 14.22 13.88
CA GLY A 122 -20.12 13.29 13.58
C GLY A 122 -18.87 13.97 13.03
N TYR A 123 -18.09 13.16 12.33
CA TYR A 123 -16.80 13.56 11.79
C TYR A 123 -16.82 13.70 10.28
N HIS A 124 -15.94 14.55 9.77
CA HIS A 124 -15.65 14.70 8.37
C HIS A 124 -14.15 14.52 8.16
N ILE A 125 -13.77 13.60 7.28
CA ILE A 125 -12.36 13.31 6.97
C ILE A 125 -12.10 13.60 5.50
N CYS A 126 -11.06 14.40 5.22
CA CYS A 126 -10.56 14.61 3.87
C CYS A 126 -9.16 14.03 3.75
N TYR A 127 -8.90 13.30 2.67
CA TYR A 127 -7.58 12.79 2.32
C TYR A 127 -7.16 13.30 0.95
N TYR A 128 -5.87 13.60 0.85
CA TYR A 128 -5.22 14.00 -0.39
C TYR A 128 -3.91 13.23 -0.54
N CYS A 129 -3.62 12.75 -1.74
CA CYS A 129 -2.30 12.19 -2.02
C CYS A 129 -1.23 13.29 -2.09
N ASN A 130 0.03 12.90 -1.96
CA ASN A 130 1.18 13.81 -2.00
C ASN A 130 1.33 14.57 -3.33
N HIS A 131 0.72 14.07 -4.41
CA HIS A 131 0.72 14.77 -5.71
C HIS A 131 -0.32 15.90 -5.78
N CYS A 132 -1.25 16.00 -4.82
CA CYS A 132 -2.24 17.09 -4.76
C CYS A 132 -1.72 18.40 -4.14
N LYS A 133 -0.43 18.49 -3.81
CA LYS A 133 0.15 19.66 -3.11
C LYS A 133 0.28 20.92 -3.98
N THR A 134 0.32 20.75 -5.30
CA THR A 134 0.37 21.86 -6.26
C THR A 134 -0.99 22.02 -6.93
N SER A 135 -1.32 23.22 -7.41
CA SER A 135 -2.57 23.48 -8.14
C SER A 135 -2.73 22.58 -9.38
N GLU A 136 -1.65 22.39 -10.13
CA GLU A 136 -1.63 21.51 -11.30
C GLU A 136 -1.81 20.03 -10.92
N GLY A 137 -1.14 19.60 -9.83
CA GLY A 137 -1.25 18.23 -9.34
C GLY A 137 -2.64 17.93 -8.78
N TYR A 138 -3.24 18.91 -8.09
CA TYR A 138 -4.62 18.83 -7.63
C TYR A 138 -5.59 18.58 -8.79
N GLU A 139 -5.54 19.38 -9.85
CA GLU A 139 -6.43 19.22 -11.01
C GLU A 139 -6.32 17.83 -11.67
N LYS A 140 -5.10 17.30 -11.74
CA LYS A 140 -4.82 15.97 -12.32
C LYS A 140 -5.28 14.82 -11.42
N HIS A 141 -5.23 14.99 -10.10
CA HIS A 141 -5.46 13.93 -9.12
C HIS A 141 -6.80 14.03 -8.38
N LYS A 142 -7.59 15.07 -8.62
CA LYS A 142 -8.81 15.35 -7.83
C LYS A 142 -9.85 14.24 -7.87
N HIS A 143 -10.02 13.57 -9.00
CA HIS A 143 -10.97 12.46 -9.14
C HIS A 143 -10.39 11.10 -8.71
N SER A 144 -9.07 10.91 -8.77
CA SER A 144 -8.45 9.59 -8.60
C SER A 144 -7.77 9.37 -7.25
N CYS A 145 -7.47 10.43 -6.50
CA CYS A 145 -6.61 10.35 -5.32
C CYS A 145 -7.08 11.21 -4.14
N ILE A 146 -8.35 11.63 -4.15
CA ILE A 146 -9.01 12.31 -3.04
C ILE A 146 -10.03 11.36 -2.43
N LEU A 147 -10.12 11.34 -1.11
CA LEU A 147 -11.18 10.63 -0.39
C LEU A 147 -11.81 11.59 0.61
N VAL A 148 -13.14 11.69 0.57
CA VAL A 148 -13.91 12.46 1.54
C VAL A 148 -14.90 11.52 2.23
N LEU A 149 -14.94 11.55 3.56
CA LEU A 149 -15.83 10.75 4.40
C LEU A 149 -16.65 11.70 5.29
N GLY A 150 -17.93 11.40 5.50
CA GLY A 150 -18.81 12.21 6.34
C GLY A 150 -19.39 13.46 5.67
N ALA A 151 -19.06 13.73 4.40
CA ALA A 151 -19.76 14.73 3.60
C ALA A 151 -21.15 14.23 3.21
N ARG A 152 -22.12 15.15 3.10
CA ARG A 152 -23.30 14.90 2.28
C ARG A 152 -22.80 14.62 0.85
N GLN A 153 -23.38 13.62 0.17
CA GLN A 153 -22.99 13.27 -1.20
C GLN A 153 -23.52 14.33 -2.18
N ASP A 154 -23.01 15.56 -2.11
CA ASP A 154 -23.33 16.65 -3.04
C ASP A 154 -22.09 17.27 -3.70
N VAL A 155 -20.88 16.78 -3.37
CA VAL A 155 -19.65 17.08 -4.10
C VAL A 155 -19.03 15.79 -4.62
N ASP A 156 -19.47 15.45 -5.83
CA ASP A 156 -18.78 14.66 -6.85
C ASP A 156 -17.75 13.64 -6.36
N SER A 157 -18.27 12.54 -5.80
CA SER A 157 -17.55 11.28 -5.74
C SER A 157 -17.95 10.43 -6.94
N THR A 158 -17.50 10.83 -8.14
CA THR A 158 -17.59 9.97 -9.32
C THR A 158 -16.24 9.30 -9.64
N PRO A 159 -16.27 8.01 -10.05
CA PRO A 159 -15.11 7.12 -10.11
C PRO A 159 -14.07 7.45 -11.19
#